data_AF-Q0RQ17-F1
#
_entry.id   AF-Q0RQ17-F1
#
_cell.length_a   1.000
_cell.length_b   1.000
_cell.length_c   1.000
_cell.angle_alpha   90.00
_cell.angle_beta   90.00
_cell.angle_gamma   90.00
#
_symmetry.space_group_name_H-M   'P 1'
#
loop_
_entity.id
_entity.type
_entity.pdbx_description
1 polymer ?
#
loop_
_entity_poly.entity_id
_entity_poly.type
_entity_poly.pdbx_seq_one_letter_code
_entity_poly.pdbx_strand_id
1 'polypeptide(L)' 'MRWSSHGGTATGEVVRRITGDTEAGGRTVRASGDEPQYLVRSDNGGEAVHKPDALTKI' A
#
# COMPACT_ATOMS: atom_id res chain seq x y z
N MET A 1 5.38 9.41 -1.02
CA MET A 1 4.30 8.79 -1.82
C MET A 1 2.98 9.42 -1.42
N ARG A 2 2.00 9.47 -2.33
CA ARG A 2 0.65 10.01 -2.11
C ARG A 2 -0.40 9.02 -2.63
N TRP A 3 -1.50 8.85 -1.90
CA TRP A 3 -2.62 7.99 -2.30
C TRP A 3 -3.95 8.44 -1.69
N SER A 4 -5.07 8.00 -2.28
CA SER A 4 -6.41 8.27 -1.75
C SER A 4 -6.71 7.41 -0.52
N SER A 5 -7.30 8.02 0.49
CA SER A 5 -7.74 7.40 1.75
C SER A 5 -9.14 7.92 2.13
N HIS A 6 -9.78 7.30 3.11
CA HIS A 6 -11.16 7.62 3.53
C HIS A 6 -11.35 9.11 3.91
N GLY A 7 -10.31 9.75 4.46
CA GLY A 7 -10.31 11.17 4.84
C GLY A 7 -9.77 12.13 3.78
N GLY A 8 -9.59 11.67 2.54
CA GLY A 8 -9.03 12.48 1.44
C GLY A 8 -7.74 11.86 0.90
N THR A 9 -6.61 12.52 1.12
CA THR A 9 -5.32 12.04 0.62
C THR A 9 -4.35 11.82 1.77
N ALA A 10 -3.71 10.65 1.78
CA ALA A 10 -2.60 10.34 2.66
C ALA A 10 -1.26 10.47 1.92
N THR A 11 -0.23 10.80 2.70
CA THR A 11 1.17 10.77 2.29
C THR A 11 1.94 9.81 3.18
N GLY A 12 3.07 9.34 2.67
CA GLY A 12 4.00 8.49 3.40
C GLY A 12 4.90 7.68 2.47
N GLU A 13 5.26 6.47 2.87
CA GLU A 13 6.29 5.67 2.23
C GLU A 13 5.84 4.23 1.94
N VAL A 14 6.49 3.61 0.95
CA VAL A 14 6.36 2.18 0.69
C VAL A 14 7.29 1.45 1.65
N VAL A 15 6.72 0.60 2.51
CA VAL A 15 7.46 -0.20 3.48
C VAL A 15 7.88 -1.54 2.89
N ARG A 16 6.99 -2.15 2.09
CA ARG A 16 7.22 -3.49 1.55
C ARG A 16 6.51 -3.68 0.21
N ARG A 17 7.20 -4.28 -0.75
CA ARG A 17 6.59 -4.88 -1.95
C ARG A 17 6.14 -6.30 -1.64
N ILE A 18 4.91 -6.62 -1.98
CA ILE A 18 4.27 -7.92 -1.78
C ILE A 18 4.07 -8.54 -3.16
N THR A 19 4.65 -9.72 -3.38
CA THR A 19 4.62 -10.45 -4.67
C THR A 19 4.08 -11.87 -4.52
N GLY A 20 3.41 -12.14 -3.40
CA GLY A 20 2.81 -13.41 -3.05
C GLY A 20 1.73 -13.19 -2.02
N ASP A 21 0.89 -14.19 -1.83
CA ASP A 21 -0.21 -14.11 -0.87
C ASP A 21 0.31 -13.89 0.55
N THR A 22 -0.30 -12.96 1.27
CA THR A 22 0.13 -12.61 2.62
C THR A 22 -1.03 -12.03 3.43
N GLU A 23 -0.79 -11.80 4.72
CA GLU A 23 -1.68 -11.04 5.59
C GLU A 23 -1.04 -9.68 5.87
N ALA A 24 -1.75 -8.60 5.52
CA ALA A 24 -1.26 -7.23 5.71
C ALA A 24 -2.44 -6.26 5.85
N GLY A 25 -2.31 -5.25 6.71
CA GLY A 25 -3.39 -4.29 6.97
C GLY A 25 -4.68 -4.94 7.48
N GLY A 26 -4.56 -6.03 8.26
CA GLY A 26 -5.69 -6.77 8.83
C GLY A 26 -6.50 -7.62 7.85
N ARG A 27 -5.99 -7.89 6.64
CA ARG A 27 -6.67 -8.70 5.62
C ARG A 27 -5.71 -9.60 4.85
N THR A 28 -6.23 -10.66 4.24
CA THR A 28 -5.50 -11.42 3.22
C THR A 28 -5.34 -10.57 1.96
N VAL A 29 -4.12 -10.49 1.46
CA VAL A 29 -3.72 -9.78 0.24
C VAL A 29 -3.25 -10.82 -0.77
N ARG A 30 -3.90 -10.87 -1.93
CA ARG A 30 -3.42 -11.66 -3.08
C ARG A 30 -2.49 -10.80 -3.93
N ALA A 31 -1.33 -11.33 -4.26
CA ALA A 31 -0.34 -10.65 -5.09
C ALA A 31 0.56 -11.66 -5.80
N SER A 32 1.21 -11.22 -6.88
CA SER A 32 2.17 -12.01 -7.63
C SER A 32 3.37 -11.14 -8.05
N GLY A 33 4.36 -11.74 -8.71
CA GLY A 33 5.46 -10.98 -9.31
C GLY A 33 4.97 -9.96 -10.34
N ASP A 34 3.99 -10.37 -11.15
CA ASP A 34 3.37 -9.59 -12.22
C ASP A 34 2.31 -8.61 -11.70
N GLU A 35 1.59 -8.97 -10.64
CA GLU A 35 0.58 -8.14 -9.98
C GLU A 35 0.97 -7.86 -8.52
N PRO A 36 2.04 -7.06 -8.29
CA PRO A 36 2.48 -6.77 -6.95
C PRO A 36 1.50 -5.85 -6.22
N GLN A 37 1.47 -5.99 -4.90
CA GLN A 37 0.83 -5.05 -3.98
C GLN A 37 1.91 -4.37 -3.12
N TYR A 38 1.59 -3.24 -2.52
CA TYR A 38 2.54 -2.47 -1.71
C TYR A 38 1.92 -2.12 -0.37
N LEU A 39 2.60 -2.56 0.69
CA LEU A 39 2.35 -2.05 2.04
C LEU A 39 2.94 -0.65 2.13
N VAL A 40 2.10 0.32 2.44
CA VAL A 40 2.49 1.69 2.70
C VAL A 40 2.20 2.05 4.14
N ARG A 41 3.04 2.93 4.68
CA ARG A 41 2.85 3.55 5.98
C ARG A 41 2.67 5.04 5.79
N SER A 42 1.58 5.58 6.34
CA SER A 42 1.34 7.02 6.33
C SER A 42 2.21 7.72 7.36
N ASP A 43 2.46 9.01 7.12
CA ASP A 43 3.23 9.86 8.06
C ASP A 43 2.58 9.92 9.45
N ASN A 44 1.27 9.70 9.53
CA ASN A 44 0.50 9.65 10.77
C ASN A 44 0.47 8.25 11.42
N GLY A 45 1.26 7.30 10.91
CA GLY A 45 1.48 5.98 11.51
C GLY A 45 0.50 4.88 11.10
N GLY A 46 -0.42 5.13 10.19
CA GLY A 46 -1.37 4.11 9.69
C GLY A 46 -0.78 3.27 8.56
N GLU A 47 -1.13 1.99 8.50
CA GLU A 47 -0.70 1.08 7.44
C GLU A 47 -1.85 0.76 6.46
N ALA A 48 -1.53 0.66 5.17
CA ALA A 48 -2.47 0.30 4.13
C ALA A 48 -1.80 -0.50 3.01
N VAL A 49 -2.60 -1.23 2.23
CA VAL A 49 -2.10 -1.99 1.08
C VAL A 49 -2.74 -1.46 -0.20
N HIS A 50 -1.91 -1.06 -1.16
CA HIS A 50 -2.32 -0.50 -2.44
C HIS A 50 -1.63 -1.19 -3.61
N LYS A 51 -2.32 -1.21 -4.76
CA LYS A 51 -1.71 -1.50 -6.05
C LYS A 51 -0.74 -0.36 -6.44
N PRO A 52 0.27 -0.64 -7.28
CA PRO A 52 1.24 0.37 -7.71
C PRO A 52 0.62 1.57 -8.43
N ASP A 53 -0.45 1.36 -9.20
CA ASP A 53 -1.18 2.40 -9.94
C ASP A 53 -1.93 3.39 -9.02
N ALA A 54 -2.28 2.99 -7.81
CA ALA A 54 -2.90 3.85 -6.80
C ALA A 54 -1.88 4.73 -6.05
N LEU A 55 -0.58 4.51 -6.26
CA LEU A 55 0.49 5.25 -5.58
C LEU A 55 1.09 6.29 -6.54
N THR A 56 1.02 7.55 -6.14
CA THR A 56 1.69 8.64 -6.85
C THR A 56 2.99 8.99 -6.14
N LYS A 57 4.10 9.00 -6.88
CA LYS A 57 5.35 9.58 -6.39
C LYS A 57 5.20 11.10 -6.38
N ILE A 58 5.45 11.70 -5.21
CA ILE A 58 5.53 13.14 -5.01
C ILE A 58 6.99 13.59 -5.09
#